data_AF-A0A0D3GB96-F1
#
_entry.id   AF-A0A0D3GB96-F1
#
_cell.length_a   1.000
_cell.length_b   1.000
_cell.length_c   1.000
_cell.angle_alpha   90.00
_cell.angle_beta   90.00
_cell.angle_gamma   90.00
#
_symmetry.space_group_name_H-M   'P 1'
#
loop_
_entity.id
_entity.type
_entity.pdbx_description
1 polymer ?
#
loop_
_entity_poly.entity_id
_entity_poly.type
_entity_poly.pdbx_seq_one_letter_code
_entity_poly.pdbx_strand_id
1 'polypeptide(L)'
;MVNITENGLSSLLFISLGLERLELRHCSTIKSLKIPCLQRLSYLEVMTCDGLRVIESKAPNLSSFRFAGDLRVQVSLGETVQIKQIYRLCNDAAFYARTELPSSMPNLERLLIHSDTEMVNTQMLPSKFYHLKYLNIALGGGTYDYLSLVSFFDTSPFLETFNLNVIKV
;
A
#
# COMPACT_ATOMS: atom_id res chain seq x y z
N MET A 1 8.49 6.32 23.79
CA MET A 1 8.48 5.25 22.77
C MET A 1 8.25 3.94 23.48
N VAL A 2 7.13 3.25 23.22
CA VAL A 2 6.91 1.89 23.76
C VAL A 2 7.68 0.94 22.85
N ASN A 3 8.64 0.21 23.41
CA ASN A 3 9.48 -0.70 22.64
C ASN A 3 8.84 -2.09 22.63
N ILE A 4 7.92 -2.31 21.68
CA ILE A 4 7.33 -3.63 21.48
C ILE A 4 8.30 -4.51 20.67
N THR A 5 8.60 -5.69 21.18
CA THR A 5 9.42 -6.68 20.46
C THR A 5 8.54 -7.45 19.47
N GLU A 6 9.16 -8.06 18.46
CA GLU A 6 8.47 -8.91 17.48
C GLU A 6 7.68 -10.04 18.15
N ASN A 7 8.26 -10.68 19.18
CA ASN A 7 7.59 -11.71 19.97
C ASN A 7 6.42 -11.15 20.77
N GLY A 8 6.57 -9.97 21.36
CA GLY A 8 5.49 -9.30 22.09
C GLY A 8 4.30 -8.98 21.20
N LEU A 9 4.55 -8.45 20.00
CA LEU A 9 3.50 -8.17 19.02
C LEU A 9 2.82 -9.45 18.55
N SER A 10 3.60 -10.48 18.23
CA SER A 10 3.06 -11.77 17.79
C SER A 10 2.09 -12.34 18.83
N SER A 11 2.50 -12.38 20.11
CA SER A 11 1.65 -12.86 21.21
C SER A 11 0.36 -12.06 21.34
N LEU A 12 0.42 -10.72 21.23
CA LEU A 12 -0.78 -9.87 21.27
C LEU A 12 -1.74 -10.18 20.12
N LEU A 13 -1.22 -10.37 18.90
CA LEU A 13 -2.06 -10.69 17.74
C LEU A 13 -2.74 -12.05 17.91
N PHE A 14 -2.06 -13.07 18.46
CA PHE A 14 -2.65 -14.40 18.67
C PHE A 14 -3.84 -14.40 19.64
N ILE A 15 -3.85 -13.54 20.65
CA ILE A 15 -4.96 -13.46 21.62
C ILE A 15 -6.06 -12.49 21.20
N SER A 16 -5.81 -11.64 20.20
CA SER A 16 -6.72 -10.56 19.80
C SER A 16 -7.70 -11.00 18.71
N LEU A 17 -8.56 -11.99 19.00
CA LEU A 17 -9.51 -12.56 18.03
C LEU A 17 -10.54 -11.56 17.50
N GLY A 18 -10.80 -10.48 18.26
CA GLY A 18 -11.71 -9.40 17.91
C GLY A 18 -11.08 -8.24 17.12
N LEU A 19 -9.79 -8.31 16.78
CA LEU A 19 -9.07 -7.18 16.20
C LEU A 19 -9.56 -6.87 14.77
N GLU A 20 -10.09 -5.67 14.57
CA GLU A 20 -10.56 -5.19 13.26
C GLU A 20 -9.57 -4.27 12.54
N ARG A 21 -8.75 -3.57 13.33
CA ARG A 21 -7.82 -2.54 12.85
C ARG A 21 -6.47 -2.68 13.56
N LEU A 22 -5.40 -2.82 12.79
CA LEU A 22 -4.03 -2.81 13.28
C LEU A 22 -3.26 -1.65 12.67
N GLU A 23 -2.69 -0.80 13.52
CA GLU A 23 -1.81 0.29 13.10
C GLU A 23 -0.46 0.17 13.80
N LEU A 24 0.61 0.13 13.02
CA LEU A 24 1.98 0.20 13.50
C LEU A 24 2.63 1.45 12.91
N ARG A 25 3.10 2.35 13.78
CA ARG A 25 3.75 3.58 13.36
C ARG A 25 5.06 3.74 14.12
N HIS A 26 6.12 4.08 13.41
CA HIS A 26 7.44 4.35 14.00
C HIS A 26 8.01 3.17 14.81
N CYS A 27 7.73 1.93 14.39
CA CYS A 27 8.23 0.71 15.03
C CYS A 27 9.54 0.23 14.39
N SER A 28 10.67 0.86 14.74
CA SER A 28 11.97 0.56 14.14
C SER A 28 12.61 -0.76 14.60
N THR A 29 12.15 -1.33 15.71
CA THR A 29 12.70 -2.58 16.27
C THR A 29 12.10 -3.84 15.65
N ILE A 30 10.96 -3.74 14.96
CA ILE A 30 10.28 -4.87 14.33
C ILE A 30 10.92 -5.11 12.95
N LYS A 31 11.42 -6.33 12.73
CA LYS A 31 12.01 -6.73 11.44
C LYS A 31 11.01 -7.48 10.57
N SER A 32 10.17 -8.32 11.17
CA SER A 32 9.10 -9.03 10.48
C SER A 32 7.75 -8.80 11.17
N LEU A 33 6.73 -8.47 10.38
CA LEU A 33 5.35 -8.45 10.81
C LEU A 33 4.63 -9.65 10.22
N LYS A 34 4.19 -10.58 11.06
CA LYS A 34 3.41 -11.75 10.66
C LYS A 34 2.06 -11.74 11.35
N ILE A 35 1.02 -11.45 10.57
CA ILE A 35 -0.35 -11.38 11.06
C ILE A 35 -0.99 -12.77 10.87
N PRO A 36 -1.46 -13.41 11.96
CA PRO A 36 -2.13 -14.70 11.87
C PRO A 36 -3.50 -14.58 11.19
N CYS A 37 -4.26 -15.67 11.15
CA CYS A 37 -5.58 -15.72 10.50
C CYS A 37 -6.66 -14.98 11.32
N LEU A 38 -6.52 -13.66 11.45
CA LEU A 38 -7.43 -12.79 12.19
C LEU A 38 -8.68 -12.52 11.34
N GLN A 39 -9.76 -13.24 11.65
CA GLN A 39 -11.00 -13.25 10.87
C GLN A 39 -11.67 -11.87 10.79
N ARG A 40 -11.46 -10.99 11.76
CA ARG A 40 -12.11 -9.67 11.79
C ARG A 40 -11.22 -8.54 11.27
N LEU A 41 -9.93 -8.80 11.07
CA LEU A 41 -8.99 -7.76 10.67
C LEU A 41 -9.31 -7.32 9.24
N SER A 42 -9.81 -6.09 9.11
CA SER A 42 -10.21 -5.49 7.84
C SER A 42 -9.29 -4.35 7.42
N TYR A 43 -8.51 -3.80 8.36
CA TYR A 43 -7.59 -2.69 8.12
C TYR A 43 -6.21 -2.96 8.72
N LEU A 44 -5.19 -2.80 7.88
CA LEU A 44 -3.79 -2.84 8.27
C LEU A 44 -3.06 -1.57 7.83
N GLU A 45 -2.36 -0.94 8.76
CA GLU A 45 -1.49 0.19 8.48
C GLU A 45 -0.11 0.00 9.11
N VAL A 46 0.93 0.23 8.31
CA VAL A 46 2.32 0.19 8.74
C VAL A 46 3.05 1.41 8.20
N MET A 47 3.28 2.41 9.04
CA MET A 47 3.90 3.68 8.65
C MET A 47 5.30 3.82 9.27
N THR A 48 6.29 4.17 8.44
CA THR A 48 7.63 4.61 8.88
C THR A 48 8.27 3.65 9.88
N CYS A 49 8.30 2.36 9.55
CA CYS A 49 8.93 1.30 10.33
C CYS A 49 10.24 0.86 9.65
N ASP A 50 11.31 1.64 9.80
CA ASP A 50 12.52 1.52 8.96
C ASP A 50 13.30 0.20 9.10
N GLY A 51 13.13 -0.49 10.22
CA GLY A 51 13.72 -1.82 10.47
C GLY A 51 12.99 -2.97 9.78
N LEU A 52 11.77 -2.72 9.28
CA LEU A 52 10.91 -3.74 8.72
C LEU A 52 11.44 -4.23 7.36
N ARG A 53 11.33 -5.53 7.12
CA ARG A 53 11.76 -6.21 5.89
C ARG A 53 10.68 -7.09 5.29
N VAL A 54 9.76 -7.59 6.11
CA VAL A 54 8.69 -8.51 5.70
C VAL A 54 7.38 -8.14 6.37
N ILE A 55 6.31 -8.07 5.59
CA ILE A 55 4.92 -8.03 6.02
C ILE A 55 4.23 -9.26 5.43
N GLU A 56 3.75 -10.15 6.29
CA GLU A 56 2.94 -11.31 5.92
C GLU A 56 1.59 -11.21 6.65
N SER A 57 0.48 -11.30 5.92
CA SER A 57 -0.86 -11.34 6.53
C SER A 57 -1.67 -12.51 6.02
N LYS A 58 -2.19 -13.31 6.95
CA LYS A 58 -3.15 -14.39 6.69
C LYS A 58 -4.59 -14.00 7.01
N ALA A 59 -4.85 -12.71 7.29
CA ALA A 59 -6.20 -12.24 7.58
C ALA A 59 -7.09 -12.30 6.32
N PRO A 60 -8.16 -13.11 6.32
CA PRO A 60 -8.94 -13.36 5.10
C PRO A 60 -9.84 -12.18 4.70
N ASN A 61 -10.18 -11.30 5.65
CA ASN A 61 -11.11 -10.18 5.44
C ASN A 61 -10.38 -8.82 5.35
N LEU A 62 -9.06 -8.84 5.14
CA LEU A 62 -8.29 -7.62 4.98
C LEU A 62 -8.71 -6.92 3.69
N SER A 63 -9.29 -5.71 3.82
CA SER A 63 -9.83 -4.96 2.69
C SER A 63 -9.12 -3.61 2.46
N SER A 64 -8.44 -3.09 3.48
CA SER A 64 -7.68 -1.86 3.42
C SER A 64 -6.25 -2.08 3.90
N PHE A 65 -5.28 -1.70 3.07
CA PHE A 65 -3.86 -1.77 3.42
C PHE A 65 -3.15 -0.46 3.14
N ARG A 66 -2.44 0.04 4.16
CA ARG A 66 -1.67 1.28 4.07
C ARG A 66 -0.23 1.00 4.45
N PHE A 67 0.70 1.38 3.59
CA PHE A 67 2.11 1.16 3.84
C PHE A 67 2.95 2.37 3.41
N ALA A 68 3.81 2.82 4.32
CA ALA A 68 4.78 3.89 4.09
C ALA A 68 6.15 3.32 4.44
N GLY A 69 6.94 3.03 3.41
CA GLY A 69 8.20 2.31 3.55
C GLY A 69 8.81 1.93 2.20
N ASP A 70 9.99 1.34 2.25
CA ASP A 70 10.78 1.00 1.07
C ASP A 70 10.14 -0.11 0.22
N LEU A 71 10.21 -0.01 -1.11
CA LEU A 71 9.71 -1.01 -2.06
C LEU A 71 10.40 -2.39 -1.92
N ARG A 72 11.59 -2.45 -1.30
CA ARG A 72 12.32 -3.70 -1.01
C ARG A 72 11.69 -4.51 0.12
N VAL A 73 10.75 -3.93 0.89
CA VAL A 73 10.00 -4.68 1.91
C VAL A 73 9.08 -5.67 1.21
N GLN A 74 9.25 -6.95 1.53
CA GLN A 74 8.42 -8.01 0.97
C GLN A 74 7.04 -7.95 1.61
N VAL A 75 6.01 -7.72 0.81
CA VAL A 75 4.62 -7.67 1.25
C VAL A 75 3.87 -8.84 0.64
N SER A 76 3.40 -9.75 1.50
CA SER A 76 2.51 -10.85 1.15
C SER A 76 1.21 -10.71 1.95
N LEU A 77 0.14 -10.35 1.26
CA LEU A 77 -1.20 -10.33 1.82
C LEU A 77 -1.92 -11.55 1.28
N GLY A 78 -2.66 -12.28 2.13
CA GLY A 78 -3.36 -13.51 1.75
C GLY A 78 -4.40 -13.29 0.64
N GLU A 79 -5.66 -13.11 1.01
CA GLU A 79 -6.76 -12.94 0.05
C GLU A 79 -6.74 -11.54 -0.60
N THR A 80 -5.80 -11.28 -1.50
CA THR A 80 -5.61 -9.95 -2.13
C THR A 80 -6.82 -9.48 -2.94
N VAL A 81 -7.66 -10.41 -3.40
CA VAL A 81 -8.93 -10.11 -4.09
C VAL A 81 -9.93 -9.36 -3.20
N GLN A 82 -9.76 -9.39 -1.87
CA GLN A 82 -10.58 -8.63 -0.93
C GLN A 82 -10.08 -7.20 -0.73
N ILE A 83 -8.86 -6.89 -1.17
CA ILE A 83 -8.29 -5.55 -1.01
C ILE A 83 -9.00 -4.57 -1.94
N LYS A 84 -9.69 -3.61 -1.33
CA LYS A 84 -10.42 -2.55 -2.00
C LYS A 84 -9.72 -1.21 -1.92
N GLN A 85 -8.86 -1.02 -0.91
CA GLN A 85 -8.23 0.27 -0.65
C GLN A 85 -6.74 0.12 -0.37
N ILE A 86 -5.95 0.93 -1.08
CA ILE A 86 -4.50 0.98 -0.89
C ILE A 86 -4.07 2.42 -0.67
N TYR A 87 -3.23 2.60 0.34
CA TYR A 87 -2.34 3.76 0.44
C TYR A 87 -0.89 3.29 0.36
N ARG A 88 -0.10 3.89 -0.52
CA ARG A 88 1.34 3.67 -0.58
C ARG A 88 2.12 4.97 -0.53
N LEU A 89 3.10 5.04 0.37
CA LEU A 89 4.12 6.08 0.38
C LEU A 89 5.49 5.43 0.19
N CYS A 90 6.14 5.71 -0.93
CA CYS A 90 7.49 5.28 -1.26
C CYS A 90 8.01 6.07 -2.46
N ASN A 91 9.32 6.05 -2.70
CA ASN A 91 9.84 6.49 -3.99
C ASN A 91 9.31 5.58 -5.10
N ASP A 92 9.11 6.14 -6.30
CA ASP A 92 8.58 5.44 -7.47
C ASP A 92 7.19 4.77 -7.22
N ALA A 93 6.38 5.35 -6.32
CA ALA A 93 5.05 4.84 -6.01
C ALA A 93 4.11 4.79 -7.22
N ALA A 94 4.21 5.73 -8.16
CA ALA A 94 3.40 5.74 -9.37
C ALA A 94 3.83 4.65 -10.35
N PHE A 95 5.14 4.37 -10.45
CA PHE A 95 5.64 3.20 -11.17
C PHE A 95 5.14 1.89 -10.54
N TYR A 96 5.37 1.68 -9.23
CA TYR A 96 4.90 0.49 -8.50
C TYR A 96 3.39 0.26 -8.67
N ALA A 97 2.61 1.34 -8.56
CA ALA A 97 1.16 1.26 -8.71
C ALA A 97 0.73 0.73 -10.07
N ARG A 98 1.44 1.09 -11.14
CA ARG A 98 1.11 0.63 -12.51
C ARG A 98 1.60 -0.80 -12.77
N THR A 99 2.73 -1.18 -12.20
CA THR A 99 3.37 -2.48 -12.48
C THR A 99 2.74 -3.63 -11.68
N GLU A 100 2.56 -3.44 -10.37
CA GLU A 100 2.25 -4.54 -9.44
C GLU A 100 0.78 -4.60 -9.06
N LEU A 101 0.13 -3.46 -8.86
CA LEU A 101 -1.21 -3.44 -8.26
C LEU A 101 -2.32 -4.03 -9.14
N PRO A 102 -2.37 -3.80 -10.46
CA PRO A 102 -3.45 -4.35 -11.30
C PRO A 102 -3.53 -5.87 -11.28
N SER A 103 -2.38 -6.57 -11.23
CA SER A 103 -2.32 -8.02 -11.17
C SER A 103 -2.48 -8.54 -9.74
N SER A 104 -1.86 -7.87 -8.76
CA SER A 104 -1.86 -8.32 -7.37
C SER A 104 -3.20 -8.06 -6.66
N MET A 105 -3.91 -6.98 -7.02
CA MET A 105 -5.11 -6.49 -6.35
C MET A 105 -6.18 -6.12 -7.39
N PRO A 106 -6.74 -7.10 -8.11
CA PRO A 106 -7.60 -6.85 -9.27
C PRO A 106 -8.90 -6.11 -8.93
N ASN A 107 -9.35 -6.18 -7.68
CA ASN A 107 -10.60 -5.60 -7.17
C ASN A 107 -10.42 -4.23 -6.50
N LEU A 108 -9.27 -3.59 -6.69
CA LEU A 108 -8.95 -2.30 -6.07
C LEU A 108 -9.92 -1.21 -6.52
N GLU A 109 -10.53 -0.51 -5.56
CA GLU A 109 -11.52 0.55 -5.79
C GLU A 109 -10.97 1.93 -5.47
N ARG A 110 -10.07 2.03 -4.49
CA ARG A 110 -9.43 3.29 -4.08
C ARG A 110 -7.92 3.15 -3.98
N LEU A 111 -7.21 3.98 -4.73
CA LEU A 111 -5.76 4.03 -4.73
C LEU A 111 -5.31 5.43 -4.31
N LEU A 112 -4.45 5.47 -3.29
CA LEU A 112 -3.74 6.66 -2.85
C LEU A 112 -2.25 6.38 -2.92
N ILE A 113 -1.51 7.17 -3.68
CA ILE A 113 -0.06 7.08 -3.77
C ILE A 113 0.57 8.40 -3.38
N HIS A 114 1.66 8.31 -2.63
CA HIS A 114 2.55 9.41 -2.31
C HIS A 114 3.95 9.00 -2.74
N SER A 115 4.56 9.79 -3.61
CA SER A 115 5.94 9.60 -4.04
C SER A 115 6.72 10.87 -3.79
N ASP A 116 7.81 10.78 -3.01
CA ASP A 116 8.70 11.94 -2.82
C ASP A 116 9.58 12.15 -4.05
N THR A 117 9.99 11.06 -4.71
CA THR A 117 10.72 11.08 -5.98
C THR A 117 10.26 9.99 -6.93
N GLU A 118 10.11 10.33 -8.19
CA GLU A 118 9.86 9.39 -9.29
C GLU A 118 11.03 9.49 -10.28
N MET A 119 11.85 8.45 -10.37
CA MET A 119 12.97 8.37 -11.30
C MET A 119 12.66 7.49 -12.52
N VAL A 120 11.57 6.71 -12.47
CA VAL A 120 11.21 5.74 -13.50
C VAL A 120 10.05 6.22 -14.37
N ASN A 121 10.36 6.70 -15.58
CA ASN A 121 9.39 7.09 -16.62
C ASN A 121 9.35 6.09 -17.78
N THR A 122 9.26 4.79 -17.50
CA THR A 122 9.24 3.77 -18.55
C THR A 122 7.86 3.59 -19.17
N GLN A 123 7.85 3.35 -20.48
CA GLN A 123 6.66 2.96 -21.24
C GLN A 123 6.24 1.55 -20.79
N MET A 124 4.97 1.40 -20.44
CA MET A 124 4.46 0.22 -19.72
C MET A 124 3.50 -0.61 -20.54
N LEU A 125 3.50 -1.92 -20.32
CA LEU A 125 2.46 -2.83 -20.80
C LEU A 125 1.11 -2.44 -20.18
N PRO A 126 0.01 -2.47 -20.95
CA PRO A 126 -1.30 -2.06 -20.46
C PRO A 126 -1.83 -3.09 -19.45
N SER A 127 -1.76 -2.75 -18.16
CA SER A 127 -2.43 -3.43 -17.06
C SER A 127 -3.63 -2.58 -16.64
N LYS A 128 -4.81 -3.17 -16.46
CA LYS A 128 -6.07 -2.43 -16.24
C LYS A 128 -6.57 -2.53 -14.81
N PHE A 129 -7.00 -1.39 -14.28
CA PHE A 129 -7.76 -1.30 -13.05
C PHE A 129 -9.26 -1.38 -13.37
N TYR A 130 -9.83 -2.59 -13.32
CA TYR A 130 -11.23 -2.81 -13.69
C TYR A 130 -12.25 -2.23 -12.71
N HIS A 131 -11.85 -1.90 -11.48
CA HIS A 131 -12.76 -1.46 -10.43
C HIS A 131 -12.36 -0.15 -9.77
N LEU A 132 -11.28 0.50 -10.23
CA LEU A 132 -10.78 1.71 -9.60
C LEU A 132 -11.72 2.88 -9.87
N LYS A 133 -12.24 3.46 -8.80
CA LYS A 133 -13.17 4.60 -8.80
C LYS A 133 -12.54 5.87 -8.25
N TYR A 134 -11.59 5.73 -7.33
CA TYR A 134 -10.94 6.86 -6.67
C TYR A 134 -9.42 6.74 -6.79
N LEU A 135 -8.79 7.78 -7.34
CA LEU A 135 -7.34 7.89 -7.48
C LEU A 135 -6.87 9.20 -6.85
N ASN A 136 -5.94 9.11 -5.90
CA ASN A 136 -5.22 10.25 -5.36
C ASN A 136 -3.72 10.03 -5.55
N ILE A 137 -3.08 11.02 -6.15
CA ILE A 137 -1.65 11.00 -6.46
C ILE A 137 -1.03 12.23 -5.83
N ALA A 138 -0.09 12.03 -4.91
CA ALA A 138 0.75 13.06 -4.35
C ALA A 138 2.20 12.85 -4.83
N LEU A 139 2.76 13.81 -5.55
CA LEU A 139 4.08 13.70 -6.17
C LEU A 139 4.97 14.87 -5.76
N GLY A 140 6.13 14.54 -5.20
CA GLY A 140 7.26 15.43 -5.04
C GLY A 140 8.23 15.36 -6.21
N GLY A 141 9.14 16.34 -6.29
CA GLY A 141 10.21 16.39 -7.29
C GLY A 141 9.84 17.19 -8.54
N GLY A 142 10.72 18.13 -8.91
CA GLY A 142 10.47 19.11 -9.98
C GLY A 142 10.59 18.59 -11.42
N THR A 143 10.86 17.29 -11.62
CA THR A 143 11.18 16.71 -12.93
C THR A 143 10.23 15.61 -13.38
N TYR A 144 9.16 15.32 -12.63
CA TYR A 144 8.20 14.28 -13.04
C TYR A 144 7.40 14.74 -14.26
N ASP A 145 7.32 13.88 -15.27
CA ASP A 145 6.44 14.10 -16.40
C ASP A 145 5.01 13.76 -16.01
N TYR A 146 4.26 14.77 -15.58
CA TYR A 146 2.85 14.62 -15.24
C TYR A 146 2.00 14.08 -16.40
N LEU A 147 2.46 14.18 -17.66
CA LEU A 147 1.76 13.57 -18.79
C LEU A 147 1.76 12.04 -18.73
N SER A 148 2.72 11.43 -18.04
CA SER A 148 2.73 9.98 -17.80
C SER A 148 1.54 9.50 -16.96
N LEU A 149 0.87 10.41 -16.23
CA LEU A 149 -0.35 10.10 -15.47
C LEU A 149 -1.55 9.77 -16.37
N VAL A 150 -1.51 10.15 -17.66
CA VAL A 150 -2.54 9.77 -18.65
C VAL A 150 -2.75 8.25 -18.67
N SER A 151 -1.67 7.49 -18.45
CA SER A 151 -1.74 6.02 -18.36
C SER A 151 -2.71 5.50 -17.29
N PHE A 152 -2.95 6.23 -16.18
CA PHE A 152 -3.94 5.83 -15.19
C PHE A 152 -5.37 5.97 -15.73
N PHE A 153 -5.64 6.95 -16.60
CA PHE A 153 -6.95 7.12 -17.21
C PHE A 153 -7.22 6.04 -18.26
N ASP A 154 -6.22 5.74 -19.09
CA ASP A 154 -6.32 4.69 -20.11
C ASP A 154 -6.56 3.30 -19.50
N THR A 155 -6.09 3.10 -18.27
CA THR A 155 -6.17 1.83 -17.55
C THR A 155 -7.34 1.74 -16.57
N SER A 156 -8.06 2.84 -16.30
CA SER A 156 -9.12 2.91 -15.28
C SER A 156 -10.45 3.43 -15.87
N PRO A 157 -11.18 2.60 -16.64
CA PRO A 157 -12.40 3.04 -17.34
C PRO A 157 -13.56 3.44 -16.43
N PHE A 158 -13.51 3.11 -15.13
CA PHE A 158 -14.54 3.43 -14.14
C PHE A 158 -14.08 4.49 -13.12
N LEU A 159 -13.02 5.25 -13.43
CA LEU A 159 -12.52 6.27 -12.52
C LEU A 159 -13.54 7.40 -12.38
N GLU A 160 -14.02 7.62 -11.15
CA GLU A 160 -15.03 8.63 -10.81
C GLU A 160 -14.39 9.88 -10.20
N THR A 161 -13.27 9.74 -9.48
CA THR A 161 -12.59 10.83 -8.78
C THR A 161 -11.08 10.74 -8.96
N PHE A 162 -10.48 11.85 -9.38
CA PHE A 162 -9.04 12.01 -9.50
C PHE A 162 -8.56 13.25 -8.75
N ASN A 163 -7.58 13.08 -7.86
CA ASN A 163 -6.94 14.15 -7.10
C ASN A 163 -5.43 14.12 -7.34
N LEU A 164 -4.87 15.23 -7.81
CA LEU A 164 -3.43 15.42 -7.98
C LEU A 164 -2.91 16.47 -6.99
N ASN A 165 -1.96 16.08 -6.15
CA ASN A 165 -1.27 16.96 -5.22
C ASN A 165 0.21 17.07 -5.63
N VAL A 166 0.64 18.29 -5.96
CA VAL A 166 2.06 18.56 -6.24
C VAL A 166 2.73 19.04 -4.97
N ILE A 167 3.68 18.26 -4.48
CA ILE A 167 4.43 18.55 -3.26
C ILE A 167 5.67 19.35 -3.66
N LYS A 168 5.77 20.58 -3.15
CA LYS A 168 7.04 21.33 -3.20
C LYS A 168 7.96 20.77 -2.13
N VAL A 169 9.03 20.09 -2.57
CA VAL A 169 10.12 19.59 -1.71
C VAL A 169 11.14 20.71 -1.49
#